data_AF-A0A498IAT7-F1
#
_entry.id   AF-A0A498IAT7-F1
#
_cell.length_a   1.000
_cell.length_b   1.000
_cell.length_c   1.000
_cell.angle_alpha   90.00
_cell.angle_beta   90.00
_cell.angle_gamma   90.00
#
_symmetry.space_group_name_H-M   'P 1'
#
loop_
_entity.id
_entity.type
_entity.pdbx_description
1 polymer ?
#
loop_
_entity_poly.entity_id
_entity_poly.type
_entity_poly.pdbx_seq_one_letter_code
_entity_poly.pdbx_strand_id
1 'polypeptide(L)'
;MAESNAVIGLSWEPKLPAFSSASKNGGGSGSKPRPEGNPLWKPSTQLVDGLFVPPNDPVKRNKLAKKQIKDTAGTSWFDMPAPTMTPELQKDLQLLKLRNVMDPKRHYKKGDAQPNKYFQVGTIIESPLDFFSGRLTKKERKVSLAEEVLSDRNLGNYRKRKVREIEEKNRPGGNEKWKIKGKGTYQRAKQRRH
;
A
#
# COMPACT_ATOMS: atom_id res chain seq x y z
N MET A 1 -10.46 -10.64 -68.91
CA MET A 1 -10.82 -10.92 -67.51
C MET A 1 -10.74 -9.60 -66.76
N ALA A 2 -11.82 -9.20 -66.09
CA ALA A 2 -11.99 -7.85 -65.55
C ALA A 2 -11.39 -7.73 -64.15
N GLU A 3 -10.64 -6.65 -63.93
CA GLU A 3 -10.09 -6.25 -62.64
C GLU A 3 -11.18 -5.59 -61.78
N SER A 4 -11.30 -5.96 -60.51
CA SER A 4 -12.15 -5.26 -59.54
C SER A 4 -11.32 -4.82 -58.34
N ASN A 5 -11.00 -3.53 -58.29
CA ASN A 5 -10.43 -2.85 -57.12
C ASN A 5 -11.48 -2.79 -56.00
N ALA A 6 -11.17 -3.38 -54.85
CA ALA A 6 -11.98 -3.22 -53.63
C ALA A 6 -11.50 -1.99 -52.86
N VAL A 7 -12.31 -0.92 -52.87
CA VAL A 7 -12.10 0.27 -52.05
C VAL A 7 -12.43 -0.08 -50.60
N ILE A 8 -11.40 -0.12 -49.75
CA ILE A 8 -11.50 -0.31 -48.31
C ILE A 8 -11.98 1.01 -47.70
N GLY A 9 -13.28 1.11 -47.45
CA GLY A 9 -13.89 2.21 -46.69
C GLY A 9 -14.52 1.70 -45.40
N LEU A 10 -13.92 2.01 -44.25
CA LEU A 10 -14.53 1.85 -42.94
C LEU A 10 -15.61 2.92 -42.75
N SER A 11 -16.82 2.69 -43.25
CA SER A 11 -17.99 3.51 -42.90
C SER A 11 -18.54 3.01 -41.56
N TRP A 12 -17.96 3.48 -40.45
CA TRP A 12 -18.66 3.40 -39.17
C TRP A 12 -19.52 4.64 -39.02
N GLU A 13 -20.83 4.46 -39.16
CA GLU A 13 -21.82 5.51 -38.94
C GLU A 13 -22.72 5.09 -37.76
N PRO A 14 -22.71 5.83 -36.62
CA PRO A 14 -23.60 5.54 -35.52
C PRO A 14 -25.04 5.92 -35.92
N LYS A 15 -25.97 4.96 -35.85
CA LYS A 15 -27.39 5.23 -36.04
C LYS A 15 -27.93 6.14 -34.93
N LEU A 16 -28.01 7.44 -35.21
CA LEU A 16 -28.69 8.39 -34.36
C LEU A 16 -30.20 8.34 -34.65
N PRO A 17 -31.07 8.43 -33.61
CA PRO A 17 -32.51 8.51 -33.82
C PRO A 17 -32.88 9.81 -34.56
N ALA A 18 -33.73 9.69 -35.58
CA ALA A 18 -34.21 10.83 -36.34
C ALA A 18 -35.09 11.74 -35.47
N PHE A 19 -34.68 13.00 -35.30
CA PHE A 19 -35.50 14.02 -34.63
C PHE A 19 -36.53 14.57 -35.64
N SER A 20 -37.78 14.10 -35.57
CA SER A 20 -38.86 14.69 -36.35
C SER A 20 -39.39 15.95 -35.67
N SER A 21 -39.06 17.12 -36.24
CA SER A 21 -39.74 18.38 -35.91
C SER A 21 -41.01 18.50 -36.75
N ALA A 22 -42.12 17.95 -36.26
CA ALA A 22 -43.42 18.12 -36.90
C ALA A 22 -44.30 19.11 -36.12
N SER A 23 -44.66 20.20 -36.80
CA SER A 23 -45.58 21.25 -36.37
C SER A 23 -47.01 20.70 -36.17
N LYS A 24 -47.69 21.25 -35.17
CA LYS A 24 -49.09 21.02 -34.77
C LYS A 24 -50.08 21.25 -35.92
N ASN A 25 -51.15 20.45 -35.98
CA ASN A 25 -52.54 20.91 -36.11
C ASN A 25 -53.59 19.78 -35.91
N GLY A 26 -54.65 20.07 -35.15
CA GLY A 26 -56.00 19.54 -35.36
C GLY A 26 -56.49 18.28 -34.63
N GLY A 27 -57.31 18.48 -33.58
CA GLY A 27 -58.58 17.75 -33.34
C GLY A 27 -58.58 16.32 -32.76
N GLY A 28 -59.37 16.10 -31.69
CA GLY A 28 -59.97 14.79 -31.37
C GLY A 28 -59.54 14.15 -30.04
N SER A 29 -60.55 13.69 -29.29
CA SER A 29 -60.52 13.14 -27.92
C SER A 29 -59.76 11.82 -27.76
N GLY A 30 -59.18 11.59 -26.57
CA GLY A 30 -58.87 10.23 -26.09
C GLY A 30 -57.69 10.14 -25.12
N SER A 31 -57.97 9.71 -23.88
CA SER A 31 -57.07 9.11 -22.87
C SER A 31 -55.60 9.56 -22.79
N LYS A 32 -55.23 10.25 -21.69
CA LYS A 32 -53.85 10.40 -21.23
C LYS A 32 -53.23 9.04 -20.84
N PRO A 33 -52.04 8.68 -21.34
CA PRO A 33 -51.08 7.92 -20.57
C PRO A 33 -50.06 8.86 -19.92
N ARG A 34 -49.64 8.47 -18.72
CA ARG A 34 -48.50 8.98 -17.95
C ARG A 34 -47.28 9.29 -18.86
N PRO A 35 -46.53 10.38 -18.63
CA PRO A 35 -45.25 10.55 -19.29
C PRO A 35 -44.24 9.56 -18.69
N GLU A 36 -44.12 8.39 -19.32
CA GLU A 36 -42.95 7.52 -19.19
C GLU A 36 -41.73 8.37 -19.59
N GLY A 37 -40.80 8.55 -18.66
CA GLY A 37 -39.67 9.46 -18.80
C GLY A 37 -38.78 9.11 -20.00
N ASN A 38 -38.29 10.15 -20.68
CA ASN A 38 -37.31 10.03 -21.74
C ASN A 38 -36.15 9.09 -21.34
N PRO A 39 -35.86 8.01 -22.09
CA PRO A 39 -34.78 7.06 -21.78
C PRO A 39 -33.36 7.65 -22.01
N LEU A 40 -33.27 8.95 -22.33
CA LEU A 40 -32.02 9.66 -22.57
C LEU A 40 -31.22 9.93 -21.29
N TRP A 41 -31.87 9.93 -20.12
CA TRP A 41 -31.17 10.05 -18.83
C TRP A 41 -31.08 8.68 -18.18
N LYS A 42 -29.97 7.98 -18.46
CA LYS A 42 -29.58 6.84 -17.63
C LYS A 42 -29.19 7.36 -16.24
N PRO A 43 -29.68 6.75 -15.15
CA PRO A 43 -29.21 7.09 -13.80
C PRO A 43 -27.70 6.83 -13.71
N SER A 44 -26.99 7.70 -13.00
CA SER A 44 -25.52 7.85 -12.99
C SER A 44 -24.71 6.65 -12.46
N THR A 45 -25.30 5.46 -12.37
CA THR A 45 -24.71 4.24 -11.82
C THR A 45 -24.25 3.26 -12.89
N GLN A 46 -24.56 3.49 -14.17
CA GLN A 46 -24.05 2.67 -15.28
C GLN A 46 -22.86 3.35 -15.93
N LEU A 47 -21.64 2.99 -15.51
CA LEU A 47 -20.41 3.43 -16.13
C LEU A 47 -20.30 2.82 -17.54
N VAL A 48 -20.59 3.64 -18.55
CA VAL A 48 -20.08 3.43 -19.90
C VAL A 48 -18.65 3.95 -19.92
N ASP A 49 -17.73 3.17 -20.49
CA ASP A 49 -16.33 3.49 -20.75
C ASP A 49 -16.23 4.64 -21.78
N GLY A 50 -16.72 5.82 -21.39
CA GLY A 50 -16.83 7.02 -22.21
C GLY A 50 -15.92 8.11 -21.66
N LEU A 51 -15.31 8.86 -22.58
CA LEU A 51 -14.59 10.12 -22.36
C LEU A 51 -15.12 10.83 -21.12
N PHE A 52 -14.30 10.93 -20.08
CA PHE A 52 -14.67 11.57 -18.82
C PHE A 52 -15.07 13.03 -19.08
N VAL A 53 -16.37 13.30 -19.19
CA VAL A 53 -16.90 14.67 -19.29
C VAL A 53 -17.01 15.22 -17.86
N PRO A 54 -16.24 16.27 -17.50
CA PRO A 54 -16.33 16.86 -16.18
C PRO A 54 -17.78 17.31 -15.88
N PRO A 55 -18.33 17.00 -14.69
CA PRO A 55 -19.68 17.44 -14.32
C PRO A 55 -19.87 18.94 -14.51
N ASN A 56 -21.03 19.39 -14.99
CA ASN A 56 -21.26 20.81 -15.24
C ASN A 56 -21.45 21.63 -13.94
N ASP A 57 -21.97 21.00 -12.89
CA ASP A 57 -22.27 21.66 -11.61
C ASP A 57 -20.98 22.13 -10.90
N PRO A 58 -20.89 23.41 -10.47
CA PRO A 58 -19.67 23.97 -9.89
C PRO A 58 -19.26 23.27 -8.58
N VAL A 59 -20.24 22.83 -7.77
CA VAL A 59 -19.99 22.11 -6.51
C VAL A 59 -19.34 20.74 -6.77
N LYS A 60 -19.83 20.01 -7.79
CA LYS A 60 -19.27 18.70 -8.16
C LYS A 60 -17.89 18.86 -8.80
N ARG A 61 -17.68 19.89 -9.63
CA ARG A 61 -16.36 20.25 -10.18
C ARG A 61 -15.36 20.56 -9.07
N ASN A 62 -15.71 21.42 -8.13
CA ASN A 62 -14.84 21.77 -7.01
C ASN A 62 -14.56 20.57 -6.10
N LYS A 63 -15.53 19.67 -5.90
CA LYS A 63 -15.32 18.43 -5.15
C LYS A 63 -14.39 17.47 -5.87
N LEU A 64 -14.48 17.36 -7.19
CA LEU A 64 -13.56 16.55 -8.00
C LEU A 64 -12.15 17.15 -8.02
N ALA A 65 -12.04 18.47 -8.22
CA ALA A 65 -10.77 19.18 -8.15
C ALA A 65 -10.09 18.96 -6.78
N LYS A 66 -10.84 19.07 -5.68
CA LYS A 66 -10.33 18.79 -4.32
C LYS A 66 -9.86 17.34 -4.13
N LYS A 67 -10.52 16.36 -4.76
CA LYS A 67 -10.08 14.95 -4.72
C LYS A 67 -8.82 14.69 -5.57
N GLN A 68 -8.60 15.50 -6.60
CA GLN A 68 -7.41 15.41 -7.46
C GLN A 68 -6.19 16.09 -6.82
N ILE A 69 -6.39 17.01 -5.87
CA ILE A 69 -5.30 17.58 -5.09
C ILE A 69 -4.64 16.43 -4.32
N LYS A 70 -3.37 16.18 -4.64
CA LYS A 70 -2.58 15.14 -3.99
C LYS A 70 -2.42 15.50 -2.51
N ASP A 71 -2.61 14.52 -1.64
CA ASP A 71 -2.36 14.65 -0.21
C ASP A 71 -0.89 15.00 0.03
N THR A 72 -0.66 16.25 0.39
CA THR A 72 0.67 16.87 0.40
C THR A 72 0.89 17.63 1.70
N ALA A 73 2.13 17.70 2.19
CA ALA A 73 2.50 18.42 3.42
C ALA A 73 2.33 19.96 3.33
N GLY A 74 2.07 20.48 2.12
CA GLY A 74 1.86 21.90 1.82
C GLY A 74 3.11 22.62 1.31
N THR A 75 2.92 23.84 0.83
CA THR A 75 3.96 24.65 0.19
C THR A 75 5.11 25.01 1.12
N SER A 76 4.83 25.18 2.42
CA SER A 76 5.87 25.42 3.45
C SER A 76 6.88 24.28 3.58
N TRP A 77 6.54 23.09 3.07
CA TRP A 77 7.41 21.92 3.07
C TRP A 77 7.49 21.29 1.67
N PHE A 78 7.77 22.15 0.68
CA PHE A 78 8.07 21.80 -0.71
C PHE A 78 7.12 20.77 -1.33
N ASP A 79 5.85 20.83 -0.95
CA ASP A 79 4.83 19.94 -1.45
C ASP A 79 5.21 18.45 -1.33
N MET A 80 5.75 18.05 -0.17
CA MET A 80 6.11 16.65 0.10
C MET A 80 4.88 15.73 0.06
N PRO A 81 4.83 14.73 -0.84
CA PRO A 81 3.69 13.82 -0.97
C PRO A 81 3.65 12.79 0.16
N ALA A 82 2.46 12.30 0.49
CA ALA A 82 2.30 11.13 1.36
C ALA A 82 2.59 9.84 0.56
N PRO A 83 3.58 9.03 0.97
CA PRO A 83 3.89 7.78 0.28
C PRO A 83 2.83 6.70 0.58
N THR A 84 2.66 5.78 -0.36
CA THR A 84 1.80 4.60 -0.17
C THR A 84 2.49 3.60 0.76
N MET A 85 1.76 3.06 1.74
CA MET A 85 2.34 2.11 2.69
C MET A 85 2.52 0.74 2.02
N THR A 86 3.73 0.47 1.53
CA THR A 86 4.14 -0.86 1.08
C THR A 86 4.57 -1.71 2.28
N PRO A 87 4.50 -3.06 2.20
CA PRO A 87 4.93 -3.93 3.29
C PRO A 87 6.43 -3.80 3.61
N GLU A 88 7.25 -3.39 2.65
CA GLU A 88 8.68 -3.12 2.84
C GLU A 88 8.88 -1.84 3.65
N LEU A 89 8.19 -0.75 3.27
CA LEU A 89 8.21 0.50 4.01
C LEU A 89 7.70 0.33 5.43
N GLN A 90 6.67 -0.49 5.63
CA GLN A 90 6.16 -0.79 6.97
C GLN A 90 7.22 -1.45 7.86
N LYS A 91 8.00 -2.39 7.32
CA LYS A 91 9.10 -3.03 8.04
C LYS A 91 10.18 -2.01 8.40
N ASP A 92 10.54 -1.13 7.47
CA ASP A 92 11.54 -0.09 7.69
C ASP A 92 11.08 0.94 8.74
N LEU A 93 9.81 1.35 8.73
CA LEU A 93 9.24 2.22 9.76
C LEU A 93 9.21 1.54 11.14
N GLN A 94 8.85 0.25 11.19
CA GLN A 94 8.90 -0.51 12.43
C GLN A 94 10.33 -0.63 12.96
N LEU A 95 11.30 -0.80 12.08
CA LEU A 95 12.71 -0.87 12.40
C LEU A 95 13.22 0.44 13.01
N LEU A 96 12.87 1.58 12.40
CA LEU A 96 13.20 2.91 12.92
C LEU A 96 12.59 3.16 14.30
N LYS A 97 11.35 2.72 14.51
CA LYS A 97 10.69 2.79 15.83
C LYS A 97 11.44 1.96 16.89
N LEU A 98 11.96 0.80 16.50
CA LEU A 98 12.68 -0.11 17.39
C LEU A 98 14.18 0.16 17.46
N ARG A 99 14.69 1.25 16.86
CA ARG A 99 16.13 1.56 16.78
C ARG A 99 16.87 1.54 18.12
N ASN A 100 16.16 1.82 19.22
CA ASN A 100 16.72 1.83 20.57
C ASN A 100 17.14 0.44 21.07
N VAL A 101 16.52 -0.63 20.55
CA VAL A 101 16.78 -2.02 20.98
C VAL A 101 17.71 -2.74 20.01
N MET A 102 18.04 -2.09 18.88
CA MET A 102 18.83 -2.67 17.80
C MET A 102 20.28 -2.90 18.17
N ASP A 103 20.91 -1.86 18.70
CA ASP A 103 22.32 -1.85 19.06
C ASP A 103 22.43 -1.52 20.56
N PRO A 104 22.98 -2.43 21.38
CA PRO A 104 23.13 -2.20 22.82
C PRO A 104 24.04 -1.02 23.16
N LYS A 105 24.88 -0.56 22.23
CA LYS A 105 25.82 0.54 22.44
C LYS A 105 25.23 1.89 22.06
N ARG A 106 24.15 1.92 21.26
CA ARG A 106 23.56 3.16 20.75
C ARG A 106 22.23 3.43 21.43
N HIS A 107 22.22 4.44 22.29
CA HIS A 107 21.02 4.91 22.97
C HIS A 107 20.52 6.17 22.28
N TYR A 108 19.33 6.10 21.67
CA TYR A 108 18.69 7.27 21.05
C TYR A 108 17.64 7.88 21.98
N LYS A 109 17.37 9.17 21.78
CA LYS A 109 16.22 9.84 22.39
C LYS A 109 14.94 9.11 21.98
N LYS A 110 14.04 8.89 22.96
CA LYS A 110 12.72 8.30 22.74
C LYS A 110 11.94 9.19 21.76
N GLY A 111 11.57 8.63 20.61
CA GLY A 111 10.75 9.30 19.61
C GLY A 111 9.26 9.06 19.84
N ASP A 112 8.46 9.67 18.98
CA ASP A 112 7.01 9.50 18.97
C ASP A 112 6.61 8.09 18.55
N ALA A 113 5.48 7.62 19.07
CA ALA A 113 5.03 6.25 18.86
C ALA A 113 4.47 5.98 17.46
N GLN A 114 4.07 7.04 16.73
CA GLN A 114 3.39 6.95 15.43
C GLN A 114 4.31 7.42 14.29
N PRO A 115 4.28 6.76 13.12
CA PRO A 115 4.98 7.25 11.94
C PRO A 115 4.35 8.55 11.44
N ASN A 116 5.18 9.46 10.93
CA ASN A 116 4.71 10.69 10.31
C ASN A 116 3.88 10.38 9.06
N LYS A 117 2.82 11.17 8.79
CA LYS A 117 1.98 10.98 7.60
C LYS A 117 2.74 11.23 6.29
N TYR A 118 3.61 12.23 6.30
CA TYR A 118 4.39 12.65 5.14
C TYR A 118 5.85 12.31 5.37
N PHE A 119 6.45 11.53 4.47
CA PHE A 119 7.87 11.20 4.49
C PHE A 119 8.35 10.77 3.10
N GLN A 120 9.66 10.78 2.91
CA GLN A 120 10.30 10.28 1.70
C GLN A 120 11.44 9.34 2.10
N VAL A 121 11.70 8.34 1.25
CA VAL A 121 12.86 7.47 1.40
C VAL A 121 13.90 7.91 0.39
N GLY A 122 15.09 8.25 0.89
CA GLY A 122 16.21 8.69 0.08
C GLY A 122 17.46 7.84 0.35
N THR A 123 18.39 7.86 -0.60
CA THR A 123 19.71 7.26 -0.45
C THR A 123 20.75 8.36 -0.24
N ILE A 124 21.74 8.07 0.60
CA ILE A 124 22.82 9.02 0.88
C ILE A 124 23.77 9.06 -0.32
N ILE A 125 23.99 10.25 -0.88
CA ILE A 125 25.03 10.48 -1.88
C ILE A 125 26.32 10.78 -1.13
N GLU A 126 27.28 9.89 -1.24
CA GLU A 126 28.56 9.98 -0.55
C GLU A 126 29.40 11.15 -1.09
N SER A 127 30.14 11.81 -0.18
CA SER A 127 31.05 12.89 -0.56
C SER A 127 32.25 12.35 -1.33
N PRO A 128 32.73 13.03 -2.39
CA PRO A 128 33.95 12.65 -3.10
C PRO A 128 35.23 12.67 -2.26
N LEU A 129 35.21 13.22 -1.04
CA LEU A 129 36.39 13.35 -0.19
C LEU A 129 36.62 12.17 0.75
N ASP A 130 35.59 11.38 1.07
CA ASP A 130 35.67 10.27 2.03
C ASP A 130 35.53 8.93 1.31
N PHE A 131 36.67 8.39 0.86
CA PHE A 131 36.69 7.14 0.08
C PHE A 131 36.71 5.88 0.92
N PHE A 132 37.34 5.91 2.10
CA PHE A 132 37.71 4.69 2.82
C PHE A 132 36.83 4.41 4.04
N SER A 133 36.31 5.43 4.72
CA SER A 133 35.57 5.26 5.98
C SER A 133 34.07 5.43 5.85
N GLY A 134 33.60 6.45 5.13
CA GLY A 134 32.18 6.78 5.03
C GLY A 134 31.43 6.06 3.92
N ARG A 135 32.13 5.31 3.06
CA ARG A 135 31.57 4.71 1.84
C ARG A 135 31.22 3.24 2.01
N LEU A 136 30.00 2.88 1.64
CA LEU A 136 29.59 1.47 1.54
C LEU A 136 30.03 0.87 0.21
N THR A 137 30.52 -0.37 0.23
CA THR A 137 30.84 -1.12 -0.99
C THR A 137 29.55 -1.51 -1.72
N LYS A 138 29.66 -1.83 -3.02
CA LYS A 138 28.49 -2.24 -3.84
C LYS A 138 27.75 -3.45 -3.26
N LYS A 139 28.43 -4.32 -2.51
CA LYS A 139 27.82 -5.53 -1.91
C LYS A 139 27.01 -5.22 -0.66
N GLU A 140 27.45 -4.22 0.10
CA GLU A 140 26.81 -3.75 1.33
C GLU A 140 25.61 -2.85 1.05
N ARG A 141 25.61 -2.13 -0.08
CA ARG A 141 24.45 -1.34 -0.51
C ARG A 141 23.26 -2.23 -0.83
N LYS A 142 22.18 -2.07 -0.06
CA LYS A 142 20.90 -2.77 -0.23
C LYS A 142 19.79 -1.82 -0.63
N VAL A 143 18.66 -2.38 -1.05
CA VAL A 143 17.49 -1.59 -1.51
C VAL A 143 16.70 -1.05 -0.31
N SER A 144 16.58 -1.84 0.76
CA SER A 144 15.82 -1.50 1.96
C SER A 144 16.71 -1.50 3.21
N LEU A 145 16.35 -0.67 4.20
CA LEU A 145 17.03 -0.58 5.48
C LEU A 145 17.00 -1.91 6.23
N ALA A 146 15.88 -2.63 6.19
CA ALA A 146 15.75 -3.95 6.80
C ALA A 146 16.72 -4.98 6.20
N GLU A 147 16.96 -4.91 4.88
CA GLU A 147 17.90 -5.82 4.20
C GLU A 147 19.34 -5.52 4.58
N GLU A 148 19.70 -4.24 4.70
CA GLU A 148 21.02 -3.82 5.18
C GLU A 148 21.30 -4.34 6.59
N VAL A 149 20.34 -4.16 7.50
CA VAL A 149 20.42 -4.68 8.88
C VAL A 149 20.55 -6.20 8.91
N LEU A 150 19.86 -6.92 8.01
CA LEU A 150 19.94 -8.38 7.96
C LEU A 150 21.31 -8.85 7.44
N SER A 151 21.98 -8.06 6.62
CA SER A 151 23.30 -8.37 6.08
C SER A 151 24.43 -8.30 7.12
N ASP A 152 24.24 -7.55 8.22
CA ASP A 152 25.20 -7.47 9.31
C ASP A 152 25.21 -8.74 10.18
N ARG A 153 26.31 -9.49 10.07
CA ARG A 153 26.53 -10.74 10.81
C ARG A 153 26.67 -10.53 12.32
N ASN A 154 27.29 -9.42 12.73
CA ASN A 154 27.56 -9.16 14.16
C ASN A 154 26.27 -8.91 14.92
N LEU A 155 25.41 -8.08 14.33
CA LEU A 155 24.07 -7.81 14.83
C LEU A 155 23.20 -9.07 14.83
N GLY A 156 23.29 -9.89 13.78
CA GLY A 156 22.62 -11.20 13.73
C GLY A 156 23.01 -12.13 14.89
N ASN A 157 24.30 -12.25 15.19
CA ASN A 157 24.80 -13.07 16.30
C ASN A 157 24.33 -12.58 17.67
N TYR A 158 24.41 -11.26 17.90
CA TYR A 158 23.95 -10.64 19.13
C TYR A 158 22.45 -10.89 19.35
N ARG A 159 21.63 -10.66 18.32
CA ARG A 159 20.18 -10.89 18.38
C ARG A 159 19.84 -12.34 18.67
N LYS A 160 20.45 -13.29 17.96
CA LYS A 160 20.23 -14.73 18.20
C LYS A 160 20.50 -15.09 19.67
N ARG A 161 21.61 -14.58 20.23
CA ARG A 161 21.97 -14.79 21.63
C ARG A 161 20.92 -14.19 22.58
N LYS A 162 20.51 -12.93 22.37
CA LYS A 162 19.54 -12.23 23.23
C LYS A 162 18.14 -12.81 23.13
N VAL A 163 17.69 -13.19 21.92
CA VAL A 163 16.38 -13.83 21.72
C VAL A 163 16.34 -15.14 22.48
N ARG A 164 17.37 -15.99 22.38
CA ARG A 164 17.46 -17.24 23.15
C ARG A 164 17.40 -17.00 24.66
N GLU A 165 18.10 -15.99 25.16
CA GLU A 165 18.06 -15.61 26.59
C GLU A 165 16.65 -15.16 27.02
N ILE A 166 15.97 -14.38 26.18
CA ILE A 166 14.59 -13.93 26.42
C ILE A 166 13.63 -15.10 26.37
N GLU A 167 13.76 -16.01 25.40
CA GLU A 167 12.93 -17.21 25.28
C GLU A 167 13.13 -18.14 26.48
N GLU A 168 14.37 -18.33 26.96
CA GLU A 168 14.66 -19.13 28.15
C GLU A 168 14.04 -18.51 29.41
N LYS A 169 14.14 -17.17 29.55
CA LYS A 169 13.53 -16.43 30.66
C LYS A 169 11.99 -16.43 30.60
N ASN A 170 11.43 -16.28 29.41
CA ASN A 170 9.99 -16.21 29.18
C ASN A 170 9.36 -17.59 29.04
N ARG A 171 10.16 -18.66 28.97
CA ARG A 171 9.65 -20.03 28.89
C ARG A 171 8.78 -20.23 30.12
N PRO A 172 7.45 -20.38 29.95
CA PRO A 172 6.60 -20.63 31.09
C PRO A 172 7.11 -21.90 31.75
N GLY A 173 7.13 -21.93 33.09
CA GLY A 173 7.50 -23.11 33.86
C GLY A 173 6.43 -24.18 33.73
N GLY A 174 6.21 -24.68 32.51
CA GLY A 174 5.21 -25.65 32.13
C GLY A 174 5.51 -27.03 32.69
N ASN A 175 4.57 -27.94 32.48
CA ASN A 175 4.53 -29.29 33.07
C ASN A 175 5.79 -30.14 32.85
N GLU A 176 6.69 -29.77 31.93
CA GLU A 176 7.99 -30.42 31.75
C GLU A 176 8.84 -30.41 33.01
N LYS A 177 8.89 -29.31 33.77
CA LYS A 177 9.62 -29.26 35.06
C LYS A 177 9.11 -30.32 36.04
N TRP A 178 7.81 -30.61 36.00
CA TRP A 178 7.15 -31.63 36.83
C TRP A 178 7.30 -33.04 36.23
N LYS A 179 7.25 -33.19 34.91
CA LYS A 179 7.43 -34.46 34.19
C LYS A 179 8.85 -35.01 34.29
N ILE A 180 9.87 -34.15 34.32
CA ILE A 180 11.28 -34.55 34.52
C ILE A 180 11.47 -35.14 35.93
N LYS A 181 10.80 -34.58 36.94
CA LYS A 181 10.83 -35.09 38.32
C LYS A 181 10.23 -36.50 38.43
N GLY A 182 9.16 -36.81 37.68
CA GLY A 182 8.46 -38.10 37.73
C GLY A 182 9.23 -39.29 37.11
N LYS A 183 10.10 -39.06 36.12
CA LYS A 183 10.89 -40.14 35.50
C LYS A 183 12.10 -40.55 36.36
N GLY A 184 12.75 -39.58 37.00
CA GLY A 184 13.88 -39.84 37.91
C GLY A 184 13.47 -40.56 39.19
N THR A 185 12.27 -40.27 39.73
CA THR A 185 11.74 -40.97 40.91
C THR A 185 11.40 -42.43 40.61
N TYR A 186 10.89 -42.75 39.41
CA TYR A 186 10.55 -44.12 39.01
C TYR A 186 11.80 -45.01 38.84
N GLN A 187 12.88 -44.47 38.28
CA GLN A 187 14.19 -45.13 38.17
C GLN A 187 14.81 -45.38 39.55
N ARG A 188 14.79 -44.38 40.44
CA ARG A 188 15.31 -44.48 41.81
C ARG A 188 14.50 -45.43 42.70
N ALA A 189 13.19 -45.53 42.49
CA ALA A 189 12.33 -46.50 43.19
C ALA A 189 12.59 -47.95 42.74
N LYS A 190 12.88 -48.19 41.46
CA LYS A 190 13.26 -49.53 40.96
C LYS A 190 14.61 -50.00 41.50
N GLN A 191 15.59 -49.09 41.59
CA GLN A 191 16.92 -49.42 42.14
C GLN A 191 16.91 -49.75 43.64
N ARG A 192 15.88 -49.34 44.40
CA ARG A 192 15.73 -49.64 45.83
C ARG A 192 14.95 -50.93 46.14
N ARG A 193 14.44 -51.62 45.13
CA ARG A 193 13.62 -52.85 45.26
C ARG A 193 14.39 -54.14 44.99
N HIS A 194 15.71 -54.06 44.89
CA HIS A 194 16.64 -55.20 44.82
C HIS A 194 17.57 -55.15 46.03
#